data_AF-A0A1J5NAU9-F1
#
_entry.id   AF-A0A1J5NAU9-F1
#
_cell.length_a   1.000
_cell.length_b   1.000
_cell.length_c   1.000
_cell.angle_alpha   90.00
_cell.angle_beta   90.00
_cell.angle_gamma   90.00
#
_symmetry.space_group_name_H-M   'P 1'
#
loop_
_entity.id
_entity.type
_entity.pdbx_description
1 polymer ?
#
loop_
_entity_poly.entity_id
_entity_poly.type
_entity_poly.pdbx_seq_one_letter_code
_entity_poly.pdbx_strand_id
1 'polypeptide(L)'
;MASPSRRRPRKRVCPPPPQWSGRTYVRIDPSDIGLFRFLLEGYDNLGVFTVVNKFKGILLLRYSPHLAREMRVFLKAAATEMKVEILPAPLKDS
;
A
#
# COMPACT_ATOMS: atom_id res chain seq x y z
N MET A 1 20.29 46.73 -11.59
CA MET A 1 19.92 45.42 -12.18
C MET A 1 19.12 44.65 -11.14
N ALA A 2 17.84 44.37 -11.38
CA ALA A 2 16.97 43.73 -10.40
C ALA A 2 17.24 42.21 -10.31
N SER A 3 17.42 41.68 -9.10
CA SER A 3 17.65 40.25 -8.86
C SER A 3 16.39 39.42 -9.17
N PRO A 4 16.53 38.21 -9.74
CA PRO A 4 15.39 37.36 -10.06
C PRO A 4 14.71 36.87 -8.77
N SER A 5 13.46 37.27 -8.59
CA SER A 5 12.60 36.81 -7.49
C SER A 5 12.51 35.27 -7.49
N ARG A 6 12.93 34.64 -6.38
CA ARG A 6 12.75 33.21 -6.13
C ARG A 6 11.26 32.90 -6.06
N ARG A 7 10.68 32.43 -7.16
CA ARG A 7 9.28 31.97 -7.20
C ARG A 7 9.11 30.83 -6.20
N ARG A 8 8.22 31.00 -5.22
CA ARG A 8 7.83 29.91 -4.30
C ARG A 8 7.28 28.74 -5.14
N PRO A 9 7.67 27.49 -4.84
CA PRO A 9 7.10 26.33 -5.51
C PRO A 9 5.58 26.39 -5.42
N ARG A 10 4.88 26.24 -6.56
CA ARG A 10 3.42 26.17 -6.56
C ARG A 10 3.01 25.00 -5.65
N LYS A 11 2.09 25.26 -4.72
CA LYS A 11 1.51 24.23 -3.85
C LYS A 11 0.93 23.15 -4.77
N ARG A 12 1.47 21.92 -4.71
CA ARG A 12 0.92 20.80 -5.48
C ARG A 12 -0.56 20.68 -5.12
N VAL A 13 -1.42 20.68 -6.13
CA VAL A 13 -2.86 20.52 -5.91
C VAL A 13 -3.07 19.11 -5.35
N CYS A 14 -3.49 19.02 -4.09
CA CYS A 14 -3.89 17.74 -3.52
C CYS A 14 -5.17 17.30 -4.24
N PRO A 15 -5.25 16.05 -4.75
CA PRO A 15 -6.49 15.55 -5.31
C PRO A 15 -7.58 15.51 -4.22
N PRO A 16 -8.86 15.52 -4.59
CA PRO A 16 -9.94 15.36 -3.63
C PRO A 16 -9.75 14.05 -2.84
N PRO A 17 -10.17 14.02 -1.57
CA PRO A 17 -10.07 12.82 -0.75
C PRO A 17 -10.88 11.69 -1.40
N PRO A 18 -10.34 10.46 -1.43
CA PRO A 18 -11.07 9.32 -1.94
C PRO A 18 -12.23 8.97 -1.00
N GLN A 19 -13.37 8.56 -1.57
CA GLN A 19 -14.56 8.19 -0.81
C GLN A 19 -14.44 6.81 -0.12
N TRP A 20 -13.49 5.99 -0.56
CA TRP A 20 -13.32 4.62 -0.08
C TRP A 20 -11.82 4.25 -0.09
N SER A 21 -11.44 3.33 0.80
CA SER A 21 -10.09 2.76 0.79
C SER A 21 -9.95 1.72 -0.33
N GLY A 22 -8.78 1.70 -0.97
CA GLY A 22 -8.35 0.57 -1.79
C GLY A 22 -8.20 -0.67 -0.93
N ARG A 23 -8.47 -1.84 -1.51
CA ARG A 23 -8.39 -3.14 -0.85
C ARG A 23 -7.61 -4.11 -1.72
N THR A 24 -6.66 -4.82 -1.14
CA THR A 24 -5.94 -5.90 -1.82
C THR A 24 -5.79 -7.05 -0.85
N TYR A 25 -6.14 -8.25 -1.30
CA TYR A 25 -5.88 -9.46 -0.54
C TYR A 25 -4.56 -10.05 -1.00
N VAL A 26 -3.75 -10.46 -0.04
CA VAL A 26 -2.51 -11.18 -0.31
C VAL A 26 -2.44 -12.43 0.55
N ARG A 27 -1.79 -13.46 0.01
CA ARG A 27 -1.38 -14.65 0.73
C ARG A 27 0.13 -14.64 0.87
N ILE A 28 0.61 -14.86 2.08
CA ILE A 28 2.02 -15.05 2.43
C ILE A 28 2.15 -16.30 3.29
N ASP A 29 3.38 -16.71 3.63
CA ASP A 29 3.58 -17.71 4.66
C ASP A 29 3.13 -17.14 6.03
N PRO A 30 2.38 -17.89 6.86
CA PRO A 30 2.01 -17.45 8.21
C PRO A 30 3.18 -16.98 9.08
N SER A 31 4.36 -17.58 8.92
CA SER A 31 5.57 -17.19 9.67
C SER A 31 6.14 -15.83 9.25
N ASP A 32 5.84 -15.38 8.03
CA ASP A 32 6.34 -14.12 7.46
C ASP A 32 5.47 -12.90 7.80
N ILE A 33 4.35 -13.07 8.54
CA ILE A 33 3.45 -11.94 8.88
C ILE A 33 4.20 -10.82 9.62
N GLY A 34 5.13 -11.18 10.50
CA GLY A 34 5.98 -10.21 11.20
C GLY A 34 6.91 -9.46 10.26
N LEU A 35 7.56 -10.17 9.34
CA LEU A 35 8.44 -9.56 8.33
C LEU A 35 7.66 -8.66 7.39
N PHE A 36 6.47 -9.07 6.94
CA PHE A 36 5.60 -8.26 6.09
C PHE A 36 5.23 -6.94 6.78
N ARG A 37 4.91 -6.99 8.08
CA ARG A 37 4.65 -5.79 8.88
C ARG A 37 5.85 -4.87 8.95
N PHE A 38 7.03 -5.42 9.26
CA PHE A 38 8.27 -4.67 9.34
C PHE A 38 8.58 -3.94 8.02
N LEU A 39 8.45 -4.63 6.88
CA LEU A 39 8.68 -4.03 5.56
C LEU A 39 7.67 -2.92 5.24
N LEU A 40 6.39 -3.11 5.57
CA LEU A 40 5.36 -2.10 5.35
C LEU A 40 5.60 -0.83 6.18
N GLU A 41 6.04 -0.99 7.44
CA GLU A 41 6.41 0.12 8.33
C GLU A 41 7.63 0.89 7.78
N GLY A 42 8.60 0.19 7.19
CA GLY A 42 9.75 0.79 6.51
C GLY A 42 9.41 1.50 5.20
N TYR A 43 8.30 1.16 4.55
CA TYR A 43 7.79 1.80 3.34
C TYR A 43 6.84 2.98 3.66
N ASP A 44 7.21 3.84 4.62
CA ASP A 44 6.42 5.01 5.03
C ASP A 44 4.96 4.69 5.45
N ASN A 45 4.64 3.46 5.85
CA ASN A 45 3.29 3.03 6.20
C ASN A 45 2.23 3.36 5.12
N LEU A 46 2.46 2.92 3.87
CA LEU A 46 1.53 3.12 2.72
C LEU A 46 0.05 2.74 3.00
N GLY A 47 -0.19 1.90 3.99
CA GLY A 47 -1.50 1.52 4.44
C GLY A 47 -1.44 0.70 5.73
N VAL A 48 -2.57 0.12 6.09
CA VAL A 48 -2.69 -0.84 7.19
C VAL A 48 -3.11 -2.18 6.63
N PHE A 49 -2.81 -3.26 7.35
CA PHE A 49 -3.33 -4.57 7.00
C PHE A 49 -4.07 -5.23 8.16
N THR A 50 -4.90 -6.19 7.82
CA THR A 50 -5.59 -7.06 8.77
C THR A 50 -5.32 -8.50 8.39
N VAL A 51 -4.91 -9.32 9.36
CA VAL A 51 -4.79 -10.76 9.17
C VAL A 51 -6.19 -11.35 9.13
N VAL A 52 -6.66 -11.73 7.94
CA VAL A 52 -8.00 -12.30 7.72
C VAL A 52 -8.01 -13.78 8.05
N ASN A 53 -6.91 -14.48 7.75
CA ASN A 53 -6.73 -15.87 8.15
C ASN A 53 -5.26 -16.14 8.49
N LYS A 54 -4.96 -16.32 9.78
CA LYS A 54 -3.59 -16.53 10.25
C LYS A 54 -3.00 -17.87 9.76
N PHE A 55 -3.80 -18.93 9.67
CA PHE A 55 -3.31 -20.26 9.29
C PHE A 55 -3.01 -20.37 7.79
N LYS A 56 -3.75 -19.62 6.97
CA LYS A 56 -3.52 -19.54 5.52
C LYS A 56 -2.64 -18.35 5.12
N GLY A 57 -2.19 -17.54 6.08
CA GLY A 57 -1.39 -16.33 5.84
C GLY A 57 -2.09 -15.30 4.96
N ILE A 58 -3.42 -15.17 5.08
CA ILE A 58 -4.21 -14.23 4.24
C ILE A 58 -4.32 -12.89 4.95
N LEU A 59 -3.86 -11.84 4.27
CA LEU A 59 -3.90 -10.45 4.73
C LEU A 59 -4.81 -9.62 3.82
N LEU A 60 -5.57 -8.71 4.42
CA LEU A 60 -6.29 -7.64 3.72
C LEU A 60 -5.53 -6.32 3.92
N LEU A 61 -5.00 -5.77 2.83
CA LEU A 61 -4.36 -4.46 2.79
C LEU A 61 -5.43 -3.39 2.55
N ARG A 62 -5.39 -2.31 3.34
CA ARG A 62 -6.23 -1.12 3.20
C ARG A 62 -5.33 0.10 3.06
N TYR A 63 -5.51 0.84 1.98
CA TYR A 63 -4.67 1.98 1.63
C TYR A 63 -5.51 3.04 0.89
N SER A 64 -5.00 4.26 0.78
CA SER A 64 -5.64 5.29 -0.05
C SER A 64 -5.61 4.88 -1.52
N PRO A 65 -6.71 4.92 -2.29
CA PRO A 65 -6.67 4.65 -3.73
C PRO A 65 -5.63 5.47 -4.50
N HIS A 66 -5.31 6.68 -4.03
CA HIS A 66 -4.25 7.51 -4.61
C HIS A 66 -2.85 6.89 -4.47
N LEU A 67 -2.64 5.99 -3.50
CA LEU A 67 -1.41 5.24 -3.26
C LEU A 67 -1.41 3.83 -3.87
N ALA A 68 -2.37 3.53 -4.75
CA ALA A 68 -2.48 2.18 -5.32
C ALA A 68 -1.24 1.77 -6.11
N ARG A 69 -0.54 2.72 -6.75
CA ARG A 69 0.68 2.44 -7.49
C ARG A 69 1.82 2.10 -6.53
N GLU A 70 1.98 2.90 -5.48
CA GLU A 70 2.98 2.76 -4.44
C GLU A 70 2.79 1.42 -3.72
N MET A 71 1.54 1.05 -3.40
CA MET A 71 1.21 -0.27 -2.84
C MET A 71 1.62 -1.41 -3.78
N ARG A 72 1.39 -1.31 -5.09
CA ARG A 72 1.86 -2.32 -6.05
C ARG A 72 3.39 -2.41 -6.12
N VAL A 73 4.09 -1.28 -6.00
CA VAL A 73 5.56 -1.26 -5.96
C VAL A 73 6.06 -1.94 -4.70
N PHE A 74 5.48 -1.59 -3.55
CA PHE A 74 5.78 -2.26 -2.28
C PHE A 74 5.57 -3.77 -2.36
N LEU A 75 4.43 -4.24 -2.91
CA LEU A 75 4.17 -5.68 -3.03
C LEU A 75 5.18 -6.40 -3.93
N LYS A 76 5.66 -5.74 -5.00
CA LYS A 76 6.73 -6.28 -5.84
C LYS A 76 8.07 -6.34 -5.10
N ALA A 77 8.38 -5.33 -4.29
CA ALA A 77 9.58 -5.32 -3.47
C ALA A 77 9.50 -6.38 -2.35
N ALA A 78 8.37 -6.50 -1.65
CA ALA A 78 8.17 -7.54 -0.64
C ALA A 78 8.31 -8.95 -1.23
N ALA A 79 7.91 -9.14 -2.49
CA ALA A 79 8.06 -10.41 -3.21
C ALA A 79 9.52 -10.82 -3.49
N THR A 80 10.51 -9.93 -3.27
CA THR A 80 11.94 -10.31 -3.33
C THR A 80 12.43 -10.93 -2.04
N GLU A 81 11.78 -10.62 -0.91
CA GLU A 81 12.18 -11.10 0.43
C GLU A 81 11.35 -12.30 0.90
N MET A 82 10.09 -12.41 0.47
CA MET A 82 9.17 -13.49 0.85
C MET A 82 8.23 -13.87 -0.29
N LYS A 83 7.57 -15.02 -0.17
CA LYS A 83 6.54 -15.41 -1.13
C LYS A 83 5.26 -14.59 -0.90
N VAL A 84 4.93 -13.71 -1.84
CA VAL A 84 3.69 -12.93 -1.84
C VAL A 84 2.84 -13.30 -3.05
N GLU A 85 1.60 -13.70 -2.79
CA GLU A 85 0.61 -13.98 -3.82
C GLU A 85 -0.57 -13.02 -3.69
N ILE A 86 -0.88 -12.28 -4.75
CA ILE A 86 -2.06 -11.42 -4.77
C ILE A 86 -3.28 -12.29 -5.05
N LEU A 87 -4.23 -12.28 -4.13
CA LEU A 87 -5.48 -13.01 -4.29
C LEU A 87 -6.49 -12.15 -5.07
N PRO A 88 -7.35 -12.77 -5.90
CA PRO A 88 -8.47 -12.05 -6.48
C PRO A 88 -9.31 -11.45 -5.35
N ALA A 89 -9.66 -10.17 -5.50
CA ALA A 89 -10.61 -9.57 -4.57
C ALA A 89 -11.91 -10.40 -4.62
N PRO A 90 -12.58 -10.65 -3.48
CA PRO A 90 -13.92 -11.21 -3.51
C PRO A 90 -14.76 -10.29 -4.42
N LEU A 91 -15.42 -10.89 -5.41
CA LEU A 91 -16.31 -10.19 -6.33
C LEU A 91 -17.22 -9.30 -5.49
N LYS A 92 -17.28 -8.00 -5.81
CA LYS A 92 -18.29 -7.13 -5.22
C LYS A 92 -19.62 -7.65 -5.72
N ASP A 93 -20.41 -8.28 -4.85
CA ASP A 93 -21.84 -8.36 -5.05
C ASP A 93 -22.31 -6.91 -5.17
N SER A 94 -22.73 -6.55 -6.38
CA SER A 94 -23.11 -5.20 -6.79
C SER A 94 -24.51 -4.88 -6.28
#